data_AF-A0A2M7PTZ2-F1
#
_entry.id   AF-A0A2M7PTZ2-F1
#
_cell.length_a   1.000
_cell.length_b   1.000
_cell.length_c   1.000
_cell.angle_alpha   90.00
_cell.angle_beta   90.00
_cell.angle_gamma   90.00
#
_symmetry.space_group_name_H-M   'P 1'
#
loop_
_entity.id
_entity.type
_entity.pdbx_description
1 polymer ?
#
loop_
_entity_poly.entity_id
_entity_poly.type
_entity_poly.pdbx_seq_one_letter_code
_entity_poly.pdbx_strand_id
1 'polypeptide(L)' 'LKNYFPRLKIILIEENFSTLEARKKYFEAYPPRGISRLIPLSLRVPPCQYDDFVAVLLAEKYFKNKNSRGRPCVCP' A
#
# COMPACT_ATOMS: atom_id res chain seq x y z
N LEU A 1 -13.90 -15.43 12.97
CA LEU A 1 -13.67 -13.96 13.01
C LEU A 1 -14.95 -13.17 13.27
N LYS A 2 -15.96 -13.22 12.40
CA LYS A 2 -17.24 -12.48 12.60
C LYS A 2 -17.97 -12.83 13.91
N ASN A 3 -17.92 -14.10 14.33
CA ASN A 3 -18.56 -14.57 15.57
C ASN A 3 -17.80 -14.14 16.84
N TYR A 4 -16.51 -13.79 16.74
CA TYR A 4 -15.68 -13.37 17.88
C TYR A 4 -15.58 -11.85 18.00
N PHE A 5 -15.72 -11.13 16.89
CA PHE A 5 -15.67 -9.66 16.86
C PHE A 5 -16.90 -9.07 16.16
N PRO A 6 -18.07 -9.09 16.81
CA PRO A 6 -19.35 -8.71 16.18
C PRO A 6 -19.40 -7.23 15.76
N ARG A 7 -18.54 -6.37 16.34
CA ARG A 7 -18.47 -4.94 16.04
C ARG A 7 -17.39 -4.57 15.02
N LEU A 8 -16.61 -5.54 14.54
CA LEU A 8 -15.47 -5.26 13.67
C LEU A 8 -15.94 -5.16 12.23
N LYS A 9 -15.83 -3.96 11.66
CA LYS A 9 -16.20 -3.70 10.28
C LYS A 9 -15.09 -4.19 9.36
N ILE A 10 -15.34 -5.30 8.67
CA ILE A 10 -14.44 -5.86 7.66
C ILE A 10 -14.77 -5.21 6.32
N ILE A 11 -13.75 -4.66 5.66
CA ILE A 11 -13.90 -3.95 4.38
C ILE A 11 -12.97 -4.65 3.39
N LEU A 12 -13.55 -5.17 2.30
CA LEU A 12 -12.77 -5.76 1.23
C LEU A 12 -12.22 -4.63 0.35
N ILE A 13 -10.91 -4.69 0.12
CA ILE A 13 -10.20 -3.78 -0.78
C ILE A 13 -9.43 -4.68 -1.74
N GLU A 14 -9.57 -4.43 -3.02
CA GLU A 14 -8.78 -5.14 -4.03
C GLU A 14 -7.30 -4.80 -3.86
N GLU A 15 -6.49 -5.85 -3.70
CA GLU A 15 -5.03 -5.82 -3.76
C GLU A 15 -4.56 -5.64 -5.21
N ASN A 16 -4.79 -4.45 -5.76
CA ASN A 16 -4.26 -4.09 -7.08
C ASN A 16 -2.83 -3.53 -6.98
N PHE A 17 -2.14 -3.80 -5.87
CA PHE A 17 -0.77 -3.35 -5.71
C PHE A 17 0.15 -4.21 -6.55
N SER A 18 0.61 -3.60 -7.64
CA SER A 18 1.73 -4.14 -8.39
C SER A 18 2.87 -4.34 -7.41
N THR A 19 3.43 -5.55 -7.39
CA THR A 19 4.66 -5.88 -6.65
C THR A 19 5.76 -4.85 -6.92
N LEU A 20 5.72 -4.18 -8.07
CA LEU A 20 6.63 -3.10 -8.45
C LEU A 20 6.42 -1.80 -7.65
N GLU A 21 5.18 -1.37 -7.39
CA GLU A 21 4.89 -0.15 -6.63
C GLU A 21 5.32 -0.30 -5.16
N ALA A 22 5.00 -1.44 -4.54
CA ALA A 22 5.42 -1.74 -3.17
C ALA A 22 6.96 -1.77 -3.07
N ARG A 23 7.64 -2.41 -4.04
CA ARG A 23 9.10 -2.43 -4.12
C ARG A 23 9.68 -1.03 -4.31
N LYS A 24 9.05 -0.19 -5.14
CA LYS A 24 9.49 1.20 -5.34
C LYS A 24 9.46 1.98 -4.02
N LYS A 25 8.34 1.92 -3.28
CA LYS A 25 8.24 2.54 -1.94
C LYS A 25 9.28 1.99 -0.96
N TYR A 26 9.53 0.68 -0.97
CA TYR A 26 10.56 0.07 -0.13
C TYR A 26 11.96 0.66 -0.41
N PHE A 27 12.35 0.77 -1.69
CA PHE A 27 13.65 1.34 -2.07
C PHE A 27 13.72 2.87 -1.98
N GLU A 28 12.58 3.58 -1.94
CA GLU A 28 12.52 5.00 -1.56
C GLU A 28 12.81 5.19 -0.07
N ALA A 29 12.23 4.34 0.80
CA ALA A 29 12.49 4.36 2.24
C ALA A 29 13.91 3.84 2.59
N TYR A 30 14.38 2.83 1.84
CA TYR A 30 15.68 2.18 2.03
C TYR A 30 16.49 2.23 0.73
N PRO A 31 17.12 3.38 0.42
CA PRO A 31 17.88 3.54 -0.81
C PRO A 31 19.06 2.56 -0.85
N PRO A 32 19.26 1.83 -1.97
CA PRO A 32 20.35 0.88 -2.08
C PRO A 32 21.69 1.59 -2.09
N ARG A 33 22.65 1.04 -1.34
CA ARG A 33 24.00 1.60 -1.19
C ARG A 33 25.01 0.81 -2.02
N GLY A 34 26.11 1.47 -2.41
CA GLY A 34 27.21 0.84 -3.16
C GLY A 34 26.80 0.29 -4.52
N ILE A 35 27.32 -0.90 -4.87
CA ILE A 35 27.10 -1.57 -6.16
C ILE A 35 25.62 -1.85 -6.47
N SER A 36 24.77 -2.01 -5.45
CA SER A 36 23.33 -2.22 -5.64
C SER A 36 22.62 -1.03 -6.28
N ARG A 37 23.25 0.16 -6.33
CA ARG A 37 22.72 1.33 -7.02
C ARG A 37 22.72 1.18 -8.56
N LEU A 38 23.63 0.37 -9.11
CA LEU A 38 23.74 0.13 -10.55
C LEU A 38 22.70 -0.87 -11.07
N ILE A 39 22.11 -1.67 -10.17
CA ILE A 39 21.08 -2.64 -10.52
C ILE A 39 19.75 -1.90 -10.74
N PRO A 40 19.02 -2.10 -11.85
CA PRO A 40 17.71 -1.49 -12.06
C PRO A 40 16.67 -2.01 -11.06
N LEU A 41 15.69 -1.18 -10.71
CA LEU A 41 14.67 -1.47 -9.67
C LEU A 41 13.93 -2.79 -9.88
N SER A 42 13.65 -3.15 -11.13
CA SER A 42 12.97 -4.40 -11.50
C SER A 42 13.75 -5.67 -11.13
N LEU A 43 15.08 -5.58 -11.06
CA LEU A 43 15.98 -6.68 -10.70
C LEU A 43 16.39 -6.66 -9.24
N ARG A 44 15.98 -5.64 -8.46
CA ARG A 44 16.27 -5.58 -7.04
C ARG A 44 15.24 -6.39 -6.26
N VAL A 45 15.73 -7.34 -5.47
CA VAL A 45 14.91 -8.12 -4.53
C VAL A 45 15.01 -7.45 -3.16
N PRO A 46 13.88 -7.08 -2.52
CA PRO A 46 13.90 -6.61 -1.14
C PRO A 46 14.51 -7.67 -0.22
N PRO A 47 15.49 -7.33 0.62
CA PRO A 47 16.13 -8.29 1.53
C PRO A 47 15.23 -8.70 2.71
N CYS A 48 14.12 -8.00 2.94
CA CYS A 48 13.16 -8.29 4.01
C CYS A 48 11.74 -8.35 3.46
N GLN A 49 10.83 -8.95 4.23
CA GLN A 49 9.40 -8.96 3.92
C GLN A 49 8.91 -7.51 3.82
N TYR A 50 8.29 -7.16 2.70
CA TYR A 50 7.80 -5.82 2.42
C TYR A 50 6.28 -5.70 2.59
N ASP A 51 5.65 -6.72 3.18
CA ASP A 51 4.21 -6.79 3.38
C ASP A 51 3.70 -5.65 4.28
N ASP A 52 4.53 -5.16 5.21
CA ASP A 52 4.22 -3.98 6.02
C ASP A 52 3.98 -2.73 5.16
N PHE A 53 4.73 -2.56 4.06
CA PHE A 53 4.53 -1.46 3.13
C PHE A 53 3.22 -1.63 2.34
N VAL A 54 2.84 -2.85 2.02
CA VAL A 54 1.56 -3.16 1.37
C VAL A 54 0.41 -2.81 2.31
N ALA A 55 0.52 -3.14 3.61
CA ALA A 55 -0.48 -2.79 4.61
C ALA A 55 -0.67 -1.28 4.76
N VAL A 56 0.42 -0.51 4.82
CA VAL A 56 0.36 0.97 4.85
C VAL A 56 -0.31 1.52 3.59
N LEU A 57 0.02 0.98 2.42
CA LEU A 57 -0.53 1.42 1.15
C LEU A 57 -2.04 1.09 1.01
N LEU A 58 -2.47 -0.09 1.50
CA LEU A 58 -3.88 -0.46 1.63
C LEU A 58 -4.62 0.53 2.53
N ALA A 59 -4.04 0.90 3.67
CA ALA A 59 -4.62 1.87 4.59
C ALA A 59 -4.74 3.27 3.95
N GLU A 60 -3.68 3.76 3.29
CA GLU A 60 -3.70 5.03 2.55
C GLU A 60 -4.84 5.06 1.50
N LYS A 61 -5.00 3.98 0.73
CA LYS A 61 -6.09 3.84 -0.26
C LYS A 61 -7.47 3.90 0.39
N TYR A 62 -7.64 3.22 1.52
CA TYR A 62 -8.88 3.26 2.28
C TYR A 62 -9.25 4.68 2.72
N PHE A 63 -8.29 5.40 3.32
CA PHE A 63 -8.51 6.77 3.79
C PHE A 63 -8.77 7.75 2.64
N LYS A 64 -8.05 7.61 1.52
CA LYS A 64 -8.27 8.44 0.32
C LYS A 64 -9.68 8.28 -0.23
N ASN A 65 -10.19 7.04 -0.33
CA ASN A 65 -11.54 6.77 -0.83
C ASN A 65 -12.64 7.28 0.13
N LYS A 66 -12.39 7.22 1.45
CA LYS A 66 -13.31 7.77 2.46
C LYS A 66 -13.45 9.29 2.32
N ASN A 67 -12.34 10.00 2.07
CA ASN A 67 -12.34 11.45 1.94
C ASN A 67 -13.11 11.95 0.70
N SER A 68 -13.14 11.16 -0.38
CA SER A 68 -13.90 11.49 -1.59
C SER A 68 -15.42 11.32 -1.45
N ARG A 69 -15.91 10.60 -0.43
CA ARG A 69 -17.37 10.51 -0.15
C ARG A 69 -17.90 11.68 0.69
N GLY A 70 -17.05 12.65 1.00
CA GLY A 70 -17.42 13.89 1.68
C GLY A 70 -17.63 15.09 0.75
N ARG A 71 -17.70 14.92 -0.58
CA ARG A 71 -18.20 16.01 -1.42
C ARG A 71 -19.71 16.09 -1.25
N PRO A 72 -20.28 17.17 -0.71
CA PRO A 72 -21.70 17.40 -0.88
C PRO A 72 -21.97 17.45 -2.38
N CYS A 73 -23.04 16.81 -2.83
CA CYS A 73 -23.53 16.95 -4.19
C CYS A 73 -23.75 18.45 -4.42
N VAL A 74 -22.89 19.07 -5.24
CA VAL A 74 -23.17 20.40 -5.77
C VAL A 74 -24.11 20.16 -6.94
N CYS A 75 -25.40 20.35 -6.72
CA CYS A 75 -26.35 20.45 -7.81
C CYS A 75 -26.02 21.73 -8.62
N PRO A 76 -26.16 21.71 -9.96
CA PRO A 76 -25.99 22.89 -10.79
C PRO A 76 -26.99 24.00 -10.43
#